data_AF-A0A9W8JK03-F1
#
_entry.id   AF-A0A9W8JK03-F1
#
_cell.length_a   1.000
_cell.length_b   1.000
_cell.length_c   1.000
_cell.angle_alpha   90.00
_cell.angle_beta   90.00
_cell.angle_gamma   90.00
#
_symmetry.space_group_name_H-M   'P 1'
#
loop_
_entity.id
_entity.type
_entity.pdbx_description
1 polymer ?
#
loop_
_entity_poly.entity_id
_entity_poly.type
_entity_poly.pdbx_seq_one_letter_code
_entity_poly.pdbx_strand_id
1 'polypeptide(L)'
;MQENSSDWGIESSENNTYSPSADASASGLMWLVEKRHASERVQKFCGTLRHTSSSSDLAHLMVSAFNHFVYQFTHEKLIYADLQSLVTVDNEEAEGIILFDPMTHTETGIGDFGQLSIDKFLRQHKCKEICQLLQLNQSTPLVVKKVTKDRISEDKEQEGNDSATDESGAGKD
;
A
#
# COMPACT_ATOMS: atom_id res chain seq x y z
N MET A 1 68.53 -23.73 2.24
CA MET A 1 69.17 -22.43 2.45
C MET A 1 69.68 -21.95 1.10
N GLN A 2 68.90 -21.07 0.47
CA GLN A 2 69.32 -20.17 -0.59
C GLN A 2 68.26 -19.07 -0.60
N GLU A 3 68.70 -17.87 -0.28
CA GLU A 3 67.92 -16.64 -0.33
C GLU A 3 67.69 -16.29 -1.80
N ASN A 4 66.50 -15.80 -2.15
CA ASN A 4 66.34 -14.94 -3.31
C ASN A 4 65.44 -13.78 -2.93
N SER A 5 66.13 -12.68 -2.66
CA SER A 5 65.65 -11.31 -2.69
C SER A 5 65.07 -11.00 -4.07
N SER A 6 63.89 -10.39 -4.10
CA SER A 6 63.37 -9.70 -5.28
C SER A 6 62.67 -8.45 -4.79
N ASP A 7 63.53 -7.46 -4.59
CA ASP A 7 63.29 -6.03 -4.71
C ASP A 7 62.21 -5.70 -5.75
N TRP A 8 61.07 -5.20 -5.30
CA TRP A 8 60.11 -4.48 -6.13
C TRP A 8 59.98 -3.08 -5.56
N GLY A 9 60.76 -2.17 -6.16
CA GLY A 9 60.70 -0.74 -5.90
C GLY A 9 59.28 -0.21 -6.10
N ILE A 10 58.71 0.31 -5.03
CA ILE A 10 57.52 1.16 -5.11
C ILE A 10 58.02 2.54 -5.55
N GLU A 11 57.97 2.80 -6.84
CA GLU A 11 58.05 4.17 -7.37
C GLU A 11 56.86 4.96 -6.80
N SER A 12 57.22 6.01 -6.07
CA SER A 12 56.30 7.01 -5.53
C SER A 12 55.68 7.83 -6.66
N SER A 13 54.55 7.37 -7.19
CA SER A 13 53.68 8.17 -8.05
C SER A 13 52.81 9.09 -7.20
N GLU A 14 53.24 10.34 -7.12
CA GLU A 14 52.45 11.57 -7.08
C GLU A 14 51.11 11.54 -6.33
N ASN A 15 51.10 12.27 -5.20
CA ASN A 15 49.94 12.66 -4.43
C ASN A 15 48.83 13.26 -5.30
N ASN A 16 47.85 12.44 -5.71
CA ASN A 16 46.53 12.95 -6.08
C ASN A 16 45.69 13.10 -4.81
N THR A 17 45.96 14.16 -4.06
CA THR A 17 45.13 14.55 -2.92
C THR A 17 43.81 15.07 -3.47
N TYR A 18 42.87 14.16 -3.74
CA TYR A 18 41.48 14.48 -4.00
C TYR A 18 40.93 15.18 -2.76
N SER A 19 40.99 16.50 -2.77
CA SER A 19 40.29 17.35 -1.84
C SER A 19 38.85 17.38 -2.33
N PRO A 20 37.87 16.78 -1.65
CA PRO A 20 36.49 17.00 -2.03
C PRO A 20 36.22 18.47 -1.74
N SER A 21 36.23 19.31 -2.78
CA SER A 21 35.55 20.58 -2.71
C SER A 21 34.12 20.28 -2.29
N ALA A 22 33.62 21.05 -1.32
CA ALA A 22 32.24 20.99 -0.86
C ALA A 22 31.29 21.53 -1.95
N ASP A 23 31.37 20.95 -3.14
CA ASP A 23 30.56 21.27 -4.29
C ASP A 23 29.22 20.57 -4.15
N ALA A 24 28.20 21.41 -4.00
CA ALA A 24 26.77 21.19 -4.17
C ALA A 24 26.33 19.73 -4.06
N SER A 25 25.64 19.40 -2.96
CA SER A 25 24.75 18.24 -2.81
C SER A 25 24.08 17.92 -4.14
N ALA A 26 24.69 17.04 -4.93
CA ALA A 26 24.14 16.60 -6.19
C ALA A 26 22.96 15.73 -5.79
N SER A 27 21.77 16.33 -5.79
CA SER A 27 20.51 15.65 -5.54
C SER A 27 20.34 14.61 -6.65
N GLY A 28 20.85 13.40 -6.41
CA GLY A 28 20.64 12.25 -7.26
C GLY A 28 19.18 11.83 -7.19
N LEU A 29 18.63 11.40 -8.32
CA LEU A 29 17.31 10.76 -8.34
C LEU A 29 17.46 9.32 -7.85
N MET A 30 16.63 8.94 -6.87
CA MET A 30 16.53 7.57 -6.38
C MET A 30 15.17 7.00 -6.78
N TRP A 31 15.17 5.78 -7.31
CA TRP A 31 13.96 5.08 -7.74
C TRP A 31 13.73 3.85 -6.88
N LEU A 32 12.48 3.60 -6.52
CA LEU A 32 12.05 2.31 -5.95
C LEU A 32 11.72 1.38 -7.11
N VAL A 33 12.20 0.14 -7.04
CA VAL A 33 12.00 -0.89 -8.07
C VAL A 33 11.54 -2.16 -7.41
N GLU A 34 10.51 -2.79 -7.97
CA GLU A 34 10.02 -4.10 -7.55
C GLU A 34 10.05 -5.12 -8.70
N LYS A 35 9.77 -6.39 -8.39
CA LYS A 35 9.74 -7.46 -9.39
C LYS A 35 8.59 -7.18 -10.37
N ARG A 36 8.87 -7.18 -11.68
CA ARG A 36 7.81 -7.15 -12.69
C ARG A 36 6.90 -8.37 -12.54
N HIS A 37 5.61 -8.12 -12.34
CA HIS A 37 4.60 -9.16 -12.28
C HIS A 37 4.22 -9.65 -13.68
N ALA A 38 3.85 -10.94 -13.78
CA ALA A 38 3.50 -11.57 -15.05
C ALA A 38 2.07 -11.22 -15.51
N SER A 39 1.16 -10.97 -14.57
CA SER A 39 -0.21 -10.53 -14.87
C SER A 39 -0.25 -9.01 -15.03
N GLU A 40 -0.98 -8.56 -16.05
CA GLU A 40 -1.24 -7.13 -16.29
C GLU A 40 -2.64 -6.70 -15.79
N ARG A 41 -3.46 -7.66 -15.34
CA ARG A 41 -4.82 -7.39 -14.88
C ARG A 41 -4.83 -7.04 -13.40
N VAL A 42 -4.92 -5.74 -13.10
CA VAL A 42 -5.07 -5.22 -11.75
C VAL A 42 -6.52 -5.34 -11.28
N GLN A 43 -6.71 -5.87 -10.07
CA GLN A 43 -7.99 -5.90 -9.36
C GLN A 43 -7.92 -4.98 -8.15
N LYS A 44 -8.74 -3.92 -8.14
CA LYS A 44 -8.85 -2.98 -7.02
C LYS A 44 -9.97 -3.40 -6.06
N PHE A 45 -9.67 -3.45 -4.77
CA PHE A 45 -10.60 -3.86 -3.71
C PHE A 45 -11.18 -2.68 -2.92
N CYS A 46 -10.39 -1.63 -2.71
CA CYS A 46 -10.84 -0.37 -2.11
C CYS A 46 -10.06 0.81 -2.69
N GLY A 47 -10.61 2.02 -2.58
CA GLY A 47 -9.94 3.28 -2.91
C GLY A 47 -9.43 4.01 -1.67
N THR A 48 -8.87 5.20 -1.88
CA THR A 48 -8.35 6.05 -0.80
C THR A 48 -9.40 6.35 0.28
N LEU A 49 -10.63 6.74 -0.13
CA LEU A 49 -11.75 7.07 0.76
C LEU A 49 -12.99 6.18 0.55
N ARG A 50 -12.87 5.15 -0.29
CA ARG A 50 -13.95 4.23 -0.69
C ARG A 50 -13.62 2.81 -0.25
N HIS A 51 -14.10 2.45 0.92
CA HIS A 51 -13.84 1.19 1.63
C HIS A 51 -14.96 0.15 1.48
N THR A 52 -15.95 0.41 0.63
CA THR A 52 -17.06 -0.50 0.37
C THR A 52 -16.63 -1.71 -0.46
N SER A 53 -16.92 -2.92 -0.01
CA SER A 53 -16.83 -4.11 -0.86
C SER A 53 -18.16 -4.32 -1.60
N SER A 54 -18.26 -3.84 -2.84
CA SER A 54 -19.44 -4.08 -3.69
C SER A 54 -19.54 -5.53 -4.18
N SER A 55 -18.41 -6.24 -4.23
CA SER A 55 -18.33 -7.62 -4.68
C SER A 55 -18.62 -8.63 -3.55
N SER A 56 -19.20 -9.77 -3.92
CA SER A 56 -19.34 -10.97 -3.09
C SER A 56 -18.31 -12.05 -3.42
N ASP A 57 -17.35 -11.74 -4.29
CA ASP A 57 -16.24 -12.65 -4.62
C ASP A 57 -15.34 -12.93 -3.40
N LEU A 58 -14.84 -14.16 -3.28
CA LEU A 58 -14.08 -14.63 -2.14
C LEU A 58 -12.83 -13.79 -1.89
N ALA A 59 -12.12 -13.35 -2.93
CA ALA A 59 -10.95 -12.50 -2.77
C ALA A 59 -11.33 -11.14 -2.18
N HIS A 60 -12.44 -10.54 -2.62
CA HIS A 60 -12.95 -9.30 -2.02
C HIS A 60 -13.39 -9.47 -0.57
N LEU A 61 -14.04 -10.59 -0.24
CA LEU A 61 -14.43 -10.90 1.13
C LEU A 61 -13.20 -11.06 2.03
N MET A 62 -12.17 -11.76 1.54
CA MET A 62 -10.92 -12.00 2.25
C MET A 62 -10.14 -10.71 2.47
N VAL A 63 -9.93 -9.89 1.44
CA VAL A 63 -9.21 -8.60 1.55
C VAL A 63 -9.97 -7.61 2.43
N SER A 64 -11.30 -7.58 2.32
CA SER A 64 -12.12 -6.74 3.19
C SER A 64 -12.02 -7.15 4.66
N ALA A 65 -12.06 -8.46 4.95
CA ALA A 65 -11.87 -8.99 6.29
C ALA A 65 -10.43 -8.79 6.82
N PHE A 66 -9.42 -8.90 5.95
CA PHE A 66 -8.03 -8.61 6.30
C PHE A 66 -7.86 -7.17 6.78
N ASN A 67 -8.47 -6.19 6.10
CA ASN A 67 -8.38 -4.80 6.54
C ASN A 67 -9.07 -4.56 7.90
N HIS A 68 -10.21 -5.23 8.17
CA HIS A 68 -10.84 -5.23 9.49
C HIS A 68 -9.93 -5.87 10.54
N PHE A 69 -9.31 -7.01 10.22
CA PHE A 69 -8.33 -7.63 11.11
C PHE A 69 -7.17 -6.69 11.42
N VAL A 70 -6.60 -6.00 10.43
CA VAL A 70 -5.51 -5.02 10.62
C VAL A 70 -5.95 -3.89 11.55
N TYR A 71 -7.15 -3.34 11.35
CA TYR A 71 -7.71 -2.32 12.22
C TYR A 71 -7.78 -2.78 13.68
N GLN A 72 -8.29 -3.99 13.91
CA GLN A 72 -8.33 -4.60 15.24
C GLN A 72 -6.92 -4.85 15.80
N PHE A 73 -6.05 -5.47 15.02
CA PHE A 73 -4.70 -5.88 15.42
C PHE A 73 -3.83 -4.69 15.79
N THR A 74 -4.06 -3.55 15.13
CA THR A 74 -3.34 -2.28 15.37
C THR A 74 -3.99 -1.44 16.47
N HIS A 75 -4.98 -1.98 17.20
CA HIS A 75 -5.73 -1.29 18.23
C HIS A 75 -6.40 -0.01 17.73
N GLU A 76 -7.11 -0.11 16.61
CA GLU A 76 -7.91 0.97 16.00
C GLU A 76 -7.09 2.12 15.38
N LYS A 77 -5.78 1.92 15.15
CA LYS A 77 -4.87 3.01 14.74
C LYS A 77 -4.58 3.06 13.25
N LEU A 78 -4.76 1.95 12.53
CA LEU A 78 -4.35 1.84 11.14
C LEU A 78 -5.38 1.05 10.34
N ILE A 79 -5.65 1.54 9.14
CA ILE A 79 -6.30 0.78 8.07
C ILE A 79 -5.45 0.86 6.81
N TYR A 80 -5.59 -0.14 5.95
CA TYR A 80 -5.12 -0.04 4.57
C TYR A 80 -6.18 0.61 3.67
N ALA A 81 -5.72 1.27 2.63
CA ALA A 81 -6.50 1.82 1.53
C ALA A 81 -5.78 1.56 0.21
N ASP A 82 -6.48 1.84 -0.90
CA ASP A 82 -5.97 1.55 -2.25
C ASP A 82 -5.45 0.12 -2.39
N LEU A 83 -6.08 -0.83 -1.69
CA LEU A 83 -5.74 -2.25 -1.80
C LEU A 83 -6.07 -2.73 -3.20
N GLN A 84 -5.04 -3.12 -3.93
CA GLN A 84 -5.10 -3.65 -5.27
C GLN A 84 -4.20 -4.88 -5.38
N SER A 85 -4.56 -5.79 -6.28
CA SER A 85 -3.80 -7.02 -6.50
C SER A 85 -3.59 -7.38 -7.94
N LEU A 86 -2.64 -8.29 -8.12
CA LEU A 86 -2.47 -9.10 -9.30
C LEU A 86 -2.72 -10.56 -8.94
N VAL A 87 -3.46 -11.26 -9.80
CA VAL A 87 -3.58 -12.72 -9.70
C VAL A 87 -2.23 -13.33 -10.06
N THR A 88 -1.75 -14.25 -9.22
CA THR A 88 -0.54 -15.03 -9.47
C THR A 88 -0.88 -16.51 -9.43
N VAL A 89 -0.31 -17.26 -10.36
CA VAL A 89 -0.27 -18.72 -10.29
C VAL A 89 1.16 -19.04 -9.89
N ASP A 90 1.35 -19.60 -8.69
CA ASP A 90 2.67 -20.11 -8.33
C ASP A 90 2.96 -21.39 -9.13
N ASN A 91 4.24 -21.71 -9.33
CA ASN A 91 4.69 -22.91 -10.04
C ASN A 91 4.26 -24.22 -9.34
N GLU A 92 3.64 -24.13 -8.16
CA GLU A 92 3.13 -25.22 -7.33
C GLU A 92 1.57 -25.29 -7.28
N GLU A 93 0.89 -24.81 -8.33
CA GLU A 93 -0.58 -24.96 -8.57
C GLU A 93 -1.52 -24.18 -7.64
N ALA A 94 -1.03 -23.48 -6.62
CA ALA A 94 -1.88 -22.60 -5.82
C ALA A 94 -2.11 -21.25 -6.51
N GLU A 95 -3.36 -20.97 -6.88
CA GLU A 95 -3.79 -19.63 -7.27
C GLU A 95 -3.80 -18.72 -6.04
N GLY A 96 -3.08 -17.61 -6.12
CA GLY A 96 -2.99 -16.60 -5.06
C GLY A 96 -3.14 -15.19 -5.61
N ILE A 97 -3.23 -14.22 -4.71
CA ILE A 97 -3.21 -12.80 -5.05
C ILE A 97 -2.02 -12.13 -4.37
N ILE A 98 -1.32 -11.26 -5.09
CA ILE A 98 -0.28 -10.39 -4.54
C ILE A 98 -0.86 -9.00 -4.42
N LEU A 99 -0.91 -8.47 -3.19
CA LEU A 99 -1.22 -7.07 -2.94
C LEU A 99 0.03 -6.22 -3.16
N PHE A 100 -0.12 -5.09 -3.84
CA PHE A 100 1.00 -4.17 -4.13
C PHE A 100 0.54 -2.72 -3.96
N ASP A 101 1.51 -1.84 -3.70
CA ASP A 101 1.31 -0.40 -3.47
C ASP A 101 0.17 -0.05 -2.48
N PRO A 102 0.12 -0.68 -1.27
CA PRO A 102 -0.93 -0.36 -0.31
C PRO A 102 -0.72 1.04 0.28
N MET A 103 -1.78 1.84 0.34
CA MET A 103 -1.80 3.05 1.16
C MET A 103 -2.19 2.71 2.59
N THR A 104 -1.65 3.41 3.58
CA THR A 104 -2.08 3.32 4.98
C THR A 104 -2.72 4.62 5.42
N HIS A 105 -3.83 4.54 6.15
CA HIS A 105 -4.34 5.68 6.94
C HIS A 105 -4.08 5.42 8.41
N THR A 106 -3.51 6.41 9.09
CA THR A 106 -3.19 6.40 10.51
C THR A 106 -3.71 7.67 11.18
N GLU A 107 -3.87 7.70 12.50
CA GLU A 107 -4.37 8.90 13.19
C GLU A 107 -3.53 10.16 12.95
N THR A 108 -2.23 10.01 12.64
CA THR A 108 -1.26 11.11 12.58
C THR A 108 -0.44 11.15 11.28
N GLY A 109 -0.84 10.41 10.24
CA GLY A 109 -0.09 10.37 9.00
C GLY A 109 -0.19 11.68 8.22
N ILE A 110 0.91 12.10 7.60
CA ILE A 110 0.92 13.28 6.73
C ILE A 110 0.48 12.83 5.34
N GLY A 111 -0.63 13.40 4.85
CA GLY A 111 -1.12 13.14 3.48
C GLY A 111 -1.91 11.84 3.30
N ASP A 112 -2.06 11.03 4.36
CA ASP A 112 -3.12 10.03 4.47
C ASP A 112 -4.36 10.77 4.99
N PHE A 113 -5.60 10.44 4.66
CA PHE A 113 -6.75 11.21 5.16
C PHE A 113 -7.05 10.91 6.65
N GLY A 114 -6.05 10.43 7.40
CA GLY A 114 -6.03 9.99 8.78
C GLY A 114 -7.37 9.53 9.35
N GLN A 115 -7.79 10.18 10.43
CA GLN A 115 -9.02 9.82 11.13
C GLN A 115 -10.28 9.92 10.24
N LEU A 116 -10.31 10.84 9.27
CA LEU A 116 -11.44 10.95 8.34
C LEU A 116 -11.61 9.66 7.53
N SER A 117 -10.51 9.09 7.02
CA SER A 117 -10.56 7.83 6.29
C SER A 117 -10.93 6.65 7.18
N ILE A 118 -10.42 6.61 8.42
CA ILE A 118 -10.80 5.61 9.42
C ILE A 118 -12.30 5.69 9.71
N ASP A 119 -12.84 6.90 9.91
CA ASP A 119 -14.26 7.12 10.15
C ASP A 119 -15.10 6.71 8.92
N LYS A 120 -14.61 6.92 7.69
CA LYS A 120 -15.26 6.41 6.47
C LYS A 120 -15.23 4.88 6.42
N PHE A 121 -14.09 4.25 6.72
CA PHE A 121 -13.98 2.80 6.82
C PHE A 121 -14.99 2.21 7.81
N LEU A 122 -15.08 2.76 9.03
CA LEU A 122 -16.03 2.31 10.04
C LEU A 122 -17.50 2.42 9.59
N ARG A 123 -17.84 3.47 8.82
CA ARG A 123 -19.20 3.66 8.27
C ARG A 123 -19.51 2.70 7.13
N GLN A 124 -18.55 2.50 6.23
CA GLN A 124 -18.71 1.79 4.96
C GLN A 124 -18.50 0.28 5.08
N HIS A 125 -17.62 -0.17 5.98
CA HIS A 125 -17.36 -1.59 6.17
C HIS A 125 -18.61 -2.30 6.69
N LYS A 126 -18.92 -3.44 6.09
CA LYS A 126 -19.97 -4.36 6.53
C LYS A 126 -19.34 -5.73 6.68
N CYS A 127 -19.35 -6.26 7.89
CA CYS A 127 -18.83 -7.60 8.15
C CYS A 127 -19.65 -8.63 7.35
N LYS A 128 -18.95 -9.37 6.50
CA LYS A 128 -19.49 -10.46 5.67
C LYS A 128 -19.00 -11.82 6.20
N GLU A 129 -19.13 -12.88 5.41
CA GLU A 129 -18.91 -14.27 5.80
C GLU A 129 -17.53 -14.48 6.42
N ILE A 130 -16.46 -13.95 5.81
CA ILE A 130 -15.08 -14.14 6.32
C ILE A 130 -14.87 -13.40 7.65
N CYS A 131 -15.38 -12.17 7.81
CA CYS A 131 -15.30 -11.45 9.07
C CYS A 131 -16.01 -12.21 10.20
N GLN A 132 -17.14 -12.84 9.90
CA GLN A 132 -17.93 -13.63 10.85
C GLN A 132 -17.23 -14.93 11.24
N LEU A 133 -16.64 -15.63 10.26
CA LEU A 133 -15.83 -16.83 10.50
C LEU A 133 -14.63 -16.55 11.40
N LEU A 134 -13.99 -15.39 11.19
CA LEU A 134 -12.88 -14.90 12.02
C LEU A 134 -13.35 -14.23 13.33
N GLN A 135 -14.66 -14.16 13.58
CA GLN A 135 -15.28 -13.54 14.76
C GLN A 135 -14.93 -12.06 14.97
N LEU A 136 -14.47 -11.36 13.93
CA LEU A 136 -14.05 -9.95 14.00
C LEU A 136 -15.21 -9.04 14.40
N ASN A 137 -16.43 -9.38 14.01
CA ASN A 137 -17.64 -8.65 14.37
C ASN A 137 -17.98 -8.73 15.87
N GLN A 138 -17.45 -9.73 16.58
CA GLN A 138 -17.67 -9.92 18.02
C GLN A 138 -16.52 -9.36 18.84
N SER A 139 -15.28 -9.63 18.43
CA SER A 139 -14.08 -9.17 19.14
C SER A 139 -13.83 -7.68 18.96
N THR A 140 -14.22 -7.11 17.81
CA THR A 140 -14.07 -5.69 17.52
C THR A 140 -15.24 -5.21 16.68
N PRO A 141 -16.41 -5.00 17.33
CA PRO A 141 -17.54 -4.37 16.68
C PRO A 141 -17.10 -3.00 16.15
N LEU A 142 -17.27 -2.76 14.85
CA LEU A 142 -16.95 -1.47 14.25
C LEU A 142 -18.00 -0.44 14.70
N VAL A 143 -17.64 0.37 15.71
CA VAL A 143 -18.53 1.40 16.26
C VAL A 143 -18.14 2.75 15.68
N VAL A 144 -19.07 3.36 14.94
CA VAL A 144 -18.91 4.75 14.49
C VAL A 144 -19.09 5.67 15.70
N LYS A 145 -18.01 6.30 16.16
CA LYS A 145 -18.10 7.37 17.17
C LYS A 145 -18.95 8.50 16.56
N LYS A 146 -19.93 9.03 17.31
CA LYS A 146 -20.81 10.11 16.82
C LYS A 146 -19.94 11.30 16.40
N VAL A 147 -19.90 11.57 15.10
CA VAL A 147 -19.16 12.67 14.50
C VAL A 147 -19.77 13.99 14.99
N THR A 148 -18.98 14.86 15.60
CA THR A 148 -19.39 16.23 15.94
C THR A 148 -19.65 17.01 14.64
N LYS A 149 -20.60 17.96 14.66
CA LYS A 149 -21.11 18.68 13.49
C LYS A 149 -20.03 19.30 12.59
N ASP A 150 -18.85 19.58 13.13
CA ASP A 150 -17.76 20.29 12.45
C ASP A 150 -17.03 19.43 11.39
N ARG A 151 -17.13 18.09 11.43
CA ARG A 151 -16.45 17.21 10.45
C ARG A 151 -17.32 16.83 9.23
N ILE A 152 -18.60 17.18 9.24
CA ILE A 152 -19.55 16.79 8.17
C ILE A 152 -19.37 17.66 6.92
N SER A 153 -18.81 18.87 7.02
CA SER A 153 -18.53 19.74 5.88
C SER A 153 -17.41 19.21 4.97
N GLU A 154 -16.39 18.57 5.55
CA GLU A 154 -15.24 18.01 4.81
C GLU A 154 -15.64 16.80 3.96
N ASP A 155 -16.62 16.00 4.42
CA ASP A 155 -17.12 14.83 3.68
C ASP A 155 -17.73 15.18 2.31
N LYS A 156 -18.29 16.40 2.15
CA LYS A 156 -19.05 16.79 0.93
C LYS A 156 -18.20 17.38 -0.18
N GLU A 157 -17.06 18.00 0.13
CA GLU A 157 -16.21 18.63 -0.88
C GLU A 157 -15.34 17.61 -1.62
N GLN A 158 -15.02 16.48 -0.98
CA GLN A 158 -14.09 15.48 -1.52
C GLN A 158 -14.71 14.37 -2.38
N GLU A 159 -16.04 14.14 -2.32
CA GLU A 159 -16.70 13.07 -3.10
C GLU A 159 -16.78 13.36 -4.61
N GLY A 160 -16.50 14.59 -5.05
CA GLY A 160 -16.65 15.03 -6.44
C GLY A 160 -15.47 14.74 -7.39
N ASN A 161 -14.35 14.16 -6.91
CA ASN A 161 -13.10 14.09 -7.71
C ASN A 161 -12.70 12.66 -8.16
N ASP A 162 -13.35 11.60 -7.68
CA ASP A 162 -12.94 10.21 -7.94
C ASP A 162 -13.73 9.52 -9.08
N SER A 163 -14.40 10.28 -9.96
CA SER A 163 -15.16 9.72 -11.10
C SER A 163 -14.51 10.05 -12.45
N ALA A 164 -13.51 9.27 -12.83
CA ALA A 164 -12.97 9.14 -14.20
C ALA A 164 -12.27 7.76 -14.25
N THR A 165 -12.52 6.80 -15.13
CA THR A 165 -13.32 6.63 -16.35
C THR A 165 -13.52 5.12 -16.51
N ASP A 166 -14.74 4.64 -16.76
CA ASP A 166 -14.96 3.29 -17.31
C ASP A 166 -15.40 3.47 -18.76
N GLU A 167 -14.43 3.51 -19.69
CA GLU A 167 -14.70 3.38 -21.12
C GLU A 167 -14.72 1.89 -21.49
N SER A 168 -15.90 1.27 -21.48
CA SER A 168 -16.11 0.01 -22.17
C SER A 168 -16.41 0.30 -23.65
N GLY A 169 -15.41 0.11 -24.50
CA GLY A 169 -15.58 0.03 -25.94
C GLY A 169 -16.43 -1.19 -26.32
N ALA A 170 -17.60 -0.96 -26.89
CA ALA A 170 -18.39 -1.98 -27.57
C ALA A 170 -18.19 -1.79 -29.08
N GLY A 171 -17.33 -2.63 -29.66
CA GLY A 171 -17.28 -2.85 -31.11
C GLY A 171 -18.60 -3.45 -31.58
N LYS A 172 -19.17 -2.85 -32.62
CA LYS A 172 -20.28 -3.41 -33.38
C LYS A 172 -19.69 -4.26 -34.51
N ASP A 173 -20.05 -5.53 -34.52
CA ASP A 173 -20.13 -6.35 -35.75
C ASP A 173 -21.60 -6.39 -36.19
#